data_AF-A0A963LFS6-F1
#
_entry.id   AF-A0A963LFS6-F1
#
_cell.length_a   1.000
_cell.length_b   1.000
_cell.length_c   1.000
_cell.angle_alpha   90.00
_cell.angle_beta   90.00
_cell.angle_gamma   90.00
#
_symmetry.space_group_name_H-M   'P 1'
#
loop_
_entity.id
_entity.type
_entity.pdbx_description
1 polymer ?
#
loop_
_entity_poly.entity_id
_entity_poly.type
_entity_poly.pdbx_seq_one_letter_code
_entity_poly.pdbx_strand_id
1 'polypeptide(L)' 'MNPMPPPPALLPMTHIDCQVGALVTLGSAPGGERRYVPLGGGSVSGPELNGSLVEGGVDWQVNRADGAL' A
#
# COMPACT_ATOMS: atom_id res chain seq x y z
N MET A 1 -25.30 -26.07 -18.84
CA MET A 1 -24.53 -24.87 -18.44
C MET A 1 -23.37 -25.35 -17.60
N ASN A 2 -22.13 -25.00 -17.95
CA ASN A 2 -21.02 -25.26 -17.04
C ASN A 2 -21.16 -24.33 -15.83
N PRO A 3 -21.05 -24.83 -14.59
CA PRO A 3 -21.03 -23.97 -13.43
C PRO A 3 -19.77 -23.09 -13.46
N MET A 4 -19.88 -21.87 -12.95
CA MET A 4 -18.72 -21.01 -12.72
C MET A 4 -17.78 -21.71 -11.72
N PRO A 5 -16.45 -21.61 -11.91
CA PRO A 5 -15.50 -22.15 -10.96
C PRO A 5 -15.68 -21.47 -9.58
N PRO A 6 -15.35 -22.19 -8.49
CA PRO A 6 -15.35 -21.58 -7.18
C PRO A 6 -14.36 -20.39 -7.14
N PRO A 7 -14.63 -19.35 -6.35
CA PRO A 7 -13.68 -18.28 -6.12
C PRO A 7 -12.34 -18.83 -5.58
N PRO A 8 -11.21 -18.20 -5.92
CA PRO A 8 -9.92 -18.59 -5.35
C PRO A 8 -9.89 -18.36 -3.84
N ALA A 9 -9.24 -19.27 -3.12
CA ALA A 9 -9.00 -19.10 -1.69
C ALA A 9 -7.96 -18.00 -1.43
N LEU A 10 -8.13 -17.24 -0.36
CA LEU A 10 -7.14 -16.28 0.13
C LEU A 10 -6.37 -16.91 1.30
N LEU A 11 -5.09 -17.20 1.08
CA LEU A 11 -4.20 -17.72 2.12
C LEU A 11 -3.24 -16.61 2.58
N PRO A 12 -2.99 -16.45 3.89
CA PRO A 12 -2.02 -15.47 4.38
C PRO A 12 -0.61 -15.80 3.86
N MET A 13 0.01 -14.85 3.15
CA MET A 13 1.40 -14.99 2.66
C MET A 13 2.40 -14.39 3.65
N THR A 14 2.19 -13.14 4.05
CA THR A 14 3.05 -12.40 4.99
C THR A 14 2.34 -11.17 5.56
N HIS A 15 2.81 -10.71 6.72
CA HIS A 15 2.49 -9.42 7.32
C HIS A 15 3.68 -8.48 7.10
N ILE A 16 3.41 -7.27 6.63
CA ILE A 16 4.41 -6.21 6.46
C ILE A 16 4.12 -5.06 7.43
N ASP A 17 5.04 -4.84 8.38
CA ASP A 17 5.04 -3.69 9.26
C ASP A 17 6.00 -2.64 8.68
N CYS A 18 5.45 -1.61 8.02
CA CYS A 18 6.23 -0.54 7.39
C CYS A 18 6.15 0.74 8.23
N GLN A 19 7.31 1.31 8.55
CA GLN A 19 7.39 2.64 9.14
C GLN A 19 7.14 3.69 8.05
N VAL A 20 6.29 4.67 8.35
CA VAL A 20 5.92 5.71 7.40
C VAL A 20 6.34 7.09 7.91
N GLY A 21 6.84 7.92 7.00
CA GLY A 21 7.18 9.31 7.26
C GLY A 21 5.95 10.21 7.37
N ALA A 22 6.20 11.50 7.59
CA ALA A 22 5.16 12.51 7.53
C ALA A 22 4.59 12.63 6.11
N LEU A 23 3.28 12.88 6.02
CA LEU A 23 2.61 13.19 4.77
C LEU A 23 3.19 14.47 4.16
N VAL A 24 3.57 14.42 2.89
CA VAL A 24 4.04 15.58 2.13
C VAL A 24 3.00 15.95 1.08
N THR A 25 2.45 17.15 1.20
CA THR A 25 1.52 17.70 0.20
C THR A 25 2.30 18.36 -0.94
N LEU A 26 1.84 18.12 -2.17
CA LEU A 26 2.22 18.87 -3.37
C LEU A 26 1.15 19.90 -3.76
N GLY A 27 0.08 20.02 -2.96
CA GLY A 27 -1.01 20.92 -3.18
C GLY A 27 -2.13 20.36 -4.07
N SER A 28 -3.08 21.24 -4.39
CA SER A 28 -4.23 20.91 -5.24
C SER A 28 -3.81 20.68 -6.69
N ALA A 29 -4.34 19.63 -7.29
CA ALA A 29 -4.12 19.26 -8.68
C ALA A 29 -5.45 18.78 -9.32
N PRO A 30 -5.50 18.64 -10.65
CA PRO A 30 -6.64 17.99 -11.29
C PRO A 30 -6.87 16.58 -10.70
N GLY A 31 -8.08 16.33 -10.23
CA GLY A 31 -8.46 15.04 -9.62
C GLY A 31 -8.30 14.95 -8.10
N GLY A 32 -7.66 15.93 -7.44
CA GLY A 32 -7.51 15.95 -5.99
C GLY A 32 -6.20 16.58 -5.52
N GLU A 33 -5.98 16.58 -4.21
CA GLU A 33 -4.67 16.95 -3.67
C GLU A 33 -3.65 15.86 -4.00
N ARG A 34 -2.54 16.25 -4.65
CA ARG A 34 -1.42 15.35 -4.87
C ARG A 34 -0.54 15.36 -3.63
N ARG A 35 -0.21 14.17 -3.11
CA ARG A 35 0.58 14.02 -1.89
C ARG A 35 1.34 12.70 -1.91
N TYR A 36 2.32 12.56 -1.03
CA TYR A 36 3.06 11.31 -0.88
C TYR A 36 3.52 11.08 0.55
N VAL A 37 3.84 9.82 0.86
CA VAL A 37 4.37 9.38 2.14
C VAL A 37 5.69 8.64 1.91
N PRO A 38 6.83 9.12 2.45
CA PRO A 38 8.07 8.36 2.42
C PRO A 38 7.93 7.05 3.20
N LEU A 39 8.37 5.94 2.62
CA LEU A 39 8.40 4.63 3.27
C LEU A 39 9.80 4.40 3.85
N GLY A 40 9.82 4.18 5.17
CA GLY A 40 11.02 3.83 5.92
C GLY A 40 11.25 2.33 5.94
N GLY A 41 12.02 1.89 6.95
CA GLY A 41 12.29 0.48 7.18
C GLY A 41 11.08 -0.25 7.77
N GLY A 42 11.30 -1.50 8.16
CA GLY A 42 10.22 -2.33 8.65
C GLY A 42 10.56 -3.82 8.69
N SER A 43 9.59 -4.61 9.12
CA SER A 43 9.68 -6.07 9.19
C SER A 43 8.66 -6.75 8.28
N VAL A 44 9.06 -7.89 7.73
CA VAL A 44 8.22 -8.79 6.95
C VAL A 44 8.22 -10.13 7.66
N SER A 45 7.04 -10.63 8.03
CA SER A 45 6.92 -11.92 8.74
C SER A 45 5.72 -12.73 8.26
N GLY A 46 5.96 -13.98 7.88
CA GLY A 46 4.92 -14.79 7.27
C GLY A 46 5.33 -16.24 6.99
N PRO A 47 4.35 -17.09 6.68
CA PRO A 47 4.62 -18.48 6.29
C PRO A 47 5.51 -18.62 5.06
N GLU A 48 5.44 -17.69 4.10
CA GLU A 48 6.16 -17.80 2.82
C GLU A 48 7.27 -16.76 2.64
N LEU A 49 7.11 -15.56 3.20
CA LEU A 49 8.04 -14.44 3.01
C LEU A 49 8.39 -13.79 4.34
N ASN A 50 9.69 -13.69 4.61
CA ASN A 50 10.26 -13.10 5.81
C ASN A 50 11.45 -12.20 5.45
N GLY A 51 11.66 -11.11 6.19
CA GLY A 51 12.76 -10.19 5.93
C GLY A 51 12.59 -8.82 6.58
N SER A 52 13.29 -7.84 6.02
CA SER A 52 13.22 -6.44 6.43
C SER A 52 12.95 -5.54 5.22
N LEU A 53 12.29 -4.42 5.45
CA LEU A 53 12.09 -3.40 4.43
C LEU A 53 13.34 -2.54 4.33
N VAL A 54 13.80 -2.32 3.10
CA VAL A 54 14.87 -1.37 2.79
C VAL A 54 14.25 0.00 2.57
N GLU A 55 14.85 1.02 3.19
CA GLU A 55 14.41 2.41 3.07
C GLU A 55 14.54 2.97 1.65
N GLY A 56 13.70 3.97 1.34
CA GLY A 56 13.76 4.72 0.08
C GLY A 56 12.52 4.59 -0.81
N GLY A 57 11.54 3.80 -0.38
CA GLY A 57 10.23 3.72 -1.04
C GLY A 57 9.39 4.98 -0.85
N VAL A 58 8.40 5.18 -1.71
CA VAL A 58 7.42 6.26 -1.61
C VAL A 58 6.04 5.75 -2.01
N ASP A 59 5.03 6.08 -1.21
CA ASP A 59 3.62 5.94 -1.58
C ASP A 59 3.09 7.25 -2.16
N TRP A 60 2.56 7.19 -3.38
CA TRP A 60 2.14 8.33 -4.18
C TRP A 60 0.61 8.37 -4.30
N GLN A 61 -0.03 9.25 -3.52
CA GLN A 61 -1.48 9.26 -3.36
C GLN A 61 -2.15 10.41 -4.11
N VAL A 62 -3.45 10.28 -4.37
CA VAL A 62 -4.29 11.39 -4.79
C VAL A 62 -5.47 11.45 -3.83
N ASN A 63 -5.49 12.46 -2.96
CA ASN A 63 -6.63 12.69 -2.08
C ASN A 63 -7.76 13.36 -2.87
N ARG A 64 -8.65 12.51 -3.38
CA ARG A 64 -9.77 12.90 -4.23
C ARG A 64 -10.88 13.52 -3.39
N ALA A 65 -11.69 14.36 -4.03
CA ALA A 65 -12.84 15.00 -3.37
C ALA A 65 -13.92 14.01 -2.93
N ASP A 66 -13.97 12.81 -3.52
CA ASP A 66 -14.86 11.71 -3.14
C ASP A 66 -14.33 10.87 -1.96
N GLY A 67 -13.16 11.21 -1.41
CA GLY A 67 -12.55 10.53 -0.27
C GLY A 67 -11.70 9.30 -0.64
N ALA A 68 -11.59 8.96 -1.93
CA ALA A 68 -10.63 7.95 -2.38
C ALA A 68 -9.19 8.51 -2.36
N LEU A 69 -8.21 7.64 -2.07
CA LEU A 69 -6.78 7.95 -1.93
C LEU A 69 -5.92 7.27 -3.00
#